data_AF-A0A662HJY6-F1
#
_entry.id   AF-A0A662HJY6-F1
#
_cell.length_a   1.000
_cell.length_b   1.000
_cell.length_c   1.000
_cell.angle_alpha   90.00
_cell.angle_beta   90.00
_cell.angle_gamma   90.00
#
_symmetry.space_group_name_H-M   'P 1'
#
loop_
_entity.id
_entity.type
_entity.pdbx_description
1 polymer ?
#
loop_
_entity_poly.entity_id
_entity_poly.type
_entity_poly.pdbx_seq_one_letter_code
_entity_poly.pdbx_strand_id
1 'polypeptide(L)'
;MSEGIYIECRILLVGFGTVGRGFVEVLLEREAILRKKYNLNIKVVGISTRRHGSVYLEQGINLRKALNIVRGGDSLEKYPEGIKGLSSIELIRAYDFDILVELTPTNLMTGEPGLTHIREALKRERHV
;
A
#
# COMPACT_ATOMS: atom_id res chain seq x y z
N MET A 1 2.17 -18.39 -24.10
CA MET A 1 2.83 -17.20 -23.52
C MET A 1 3.62 -17.71 -22.35
N SER A 2 4.95 -17.67 -22.40
CA SER A 2 5.79 -18.19 -21.32
C SER A 2 5.57 -17.36 -20.05
N GLU A 3 5.30 -18.02 -18.94
CA GLU A 3 5.36 -17.42 -17.61
C GLU A 3 6.82 -17.02 -17.36
N GLY A 4 7.15 -15.74 -17.60
CA GLY A 4 8.45 -15.21 -17.24
C GLY A 4 8.62 -15.23 -15.71
N ILE A 5 9.83 -15.52 -15.23
CA ILE A 5 10.16 -15.36 -13.82
C ILE A 5 10.06 -13.86 -13.50
N TYR A 6 9.11 -13.51 -12.64
CA TYR A 6 8.92 -12.14 -12.14
C TYR A 6 9.49 -12.03 -10.74
N ILE A 7 10.17 -10.91 -10.47
CA ILE A 7 10.46 -10.46 -9.12
C ILE A 7 9.15 -9.90 -8.57
N GLU A 8 8.68 -10.46 -7.47
CA GLU A 8 7.53 -9.94 -6.75
C GLU A 8 7.99 -8.91 -5.70
N CYS A 9 7.31 -7.77 -5.67
CA CYS A 9 7.55 -6.72 -4.69
C CYS A 9 6.22 -6.34 -4.02
N ARG A 10 6.12 -6.58 -2.71
CA ARG A 10 4.93 -6.34 -1.90
C ARG A 10 5.02 -4.98 -1.23
N ILE A 11 4.05 -4.12 -1.51
CA ILE A 11 3.98 -2.77 -0.98
C ILE A 11 2.87 -2.66 0.07
N LEU A 12 3.21 -2.07 1.22
CA LEU A 12 2.24 -1.54 2.17
C LEU A 12 2.11 -0.03 1.95
N LEU A 13 0.91 0.44 1.61
CA LEU A 13 0.61 1.88 1.47
C LEU A 13 0.03 2.43 2.76
N VAL A 14 0.70 3.42 3.36
CA VAL A 14 0.18 4.13 4.53
C VAL A 14 -0.13 5.56 4.13
N GLY A 15 -1.41 5.82 3.87
CA GLY A 15 -1.90 7.03 3.23
C GLY A 15 -2.54 6.74 1.86
N PHE A 16 -3.82 7.04 1.73
CA PHE A 16 -4.58 6.88 0.47
C PHE A 16 -5.39 8.14 0.12
N GLY A 17 -4.77 9.30 0.41
CA GLY A 17 -5.25 10.61 0.01
C GLY A 17 -4.92 10.91 -1.46
N THR A 18 -4.82 12.19 -1.83
CA THR A 18 -4.52 12.61 -3.20
C THR A 18 -3.25 11.97 -3.75
N VAL A 19 -2.15 12.01 -2.98
CA VAL A 19 -0.85 11.46 -3.41
C VAL A 19 -0.91 9.92 -3.51
N GLY A 20 -1.45 9.23 -2.50
CA GLY A 20 -1.56 7.77 -2.53
C GLY A 20 -2.42 7.22 -3.65
N ARG A 21 -3.52 7.91 -3.98
CA ARG A 21 -4.35 7.55 -5.15
C ARG A 21 -3.63 7.81 -6.46
N GLY A 22 -2.97 8.96 -6.61
CA GLY A 22 -2.16 9.27 -7.78
C GLY A 22 -1.01 8.28 -7.99
N PHE A 23 -0.33 7.88 -6.91
CA PHE A 23 0.70 6.84 -6.95
C PHE A 23 0.14 5.51 -7.48
N VAL A 24 -1.00 5.07 -6.95
CA VAL A 24 -1.66 3.84 -7.41
C VAL A 24 -2.14 3.92 -8.87
N GLU A 25 -2.62 5.08 -9.32
CA GLU A 25 -2.99 5.32 -10.72
C GLU A 25 -1.77 5.18 -11.64
N VAL A 26 -0.62 5.74 -11.26
CA VAL A 26 0.63 5.58 -12.00
C VAL A 26 1.10 4.13 -12.01
N LEU A 27 0.99 3.40 -10.89
CA LEU A 27 1.31 1.97 -10.86
C LEU A 27 0.44 1.17 -11.85
N LEU A 28 -0.86 1.45 -11.90
CA LEU A 28 -1.77 0.82 -12.85
C LEU A 28 -1.43 1.16 -14.31
N GLU A 29 -1.06 2.42 -14.60
CA GLU A 29 -0.65 2.85 -15.93
C GLU A 29 0.67 2.19 -16.36
N ARG A 30 1.60 1.99 -15.42
CA ARG A 30 2.95 1.47 -15.68
C ARG A 30 3.07 -0.04 -15.52
N GLU A 31 2.04 -0.76 -15.07
CA GLU A 31 2.07 -2.19 -14.79
C GLU A 31 2.68 -3.00 -15.95
N ALA A 32 2.22 -2.74 -17.18
CA ALA A 32 2.71 -3.47 -18.36
C ALA A 32 4.22 -3.23 -18.61
N ILE A 33 4.71 -2.01 -18.38
CA ILE A 33 6.12 -1.66 -18.55
C ILE A 33 6.95 -2.30 -17.43
N LEU A 34 6.47 -2.23 -16.18
CA LEU A 34 7.14 -2.84 -15.02
C LEU A 34 7.32 -4.35 -15.23
N ARG A 35 6.27 -5.04 -15.67
CA ARG A 35 6.33 -6.48 -15.97
C ARG A 35 7.23 -6.79 -17.18
N LYS A 36 7.03 -6.12 -18.31
CA LYS A 36 7.71 -6.50 -19.58
C LYS A 36 9.18 -6.09 -19.65
N LYS A 37 9.52 -4.93 -19.09
CA LYS A 37 10.87 -4.36 -19.21
C LYS A 37 11.76 -4.69 -18.02
N TYR A 38 11.18 -4.80 -16.82
CA TYR A 38 11.93 -4.95 -15.58
C TYR A 38 11.65 -6.27 -14.86
N ASN A 39 10.83 -7.16 -15.45
CA ASN A 39 10.37 -8.40 -14.82
C ASN A 39 9.82 -8.17 -13.40
N LEU A 40 9.23 -6.99 -13.15
CA LEU A 40 8.78 -6.58 -11.83
C LEU A 40 7.27 -6.67 -11.72
N ASN A 41 6.79 -7.46 -10.76
CA ASN A 41 5.40 -7.54 -10.36
C ASN A 41 5.20 -6.82 -9.03
N ILE A 42 4.61 -5.63 -9.06
CA ILE A 42 4.28 -4.88 -7.84
C ILE A 42 2.90 -5.32 -7.35
N LYS A 43 2.81 -5.79 -6.11
CA LYS A 43 1.57 -6.08 -5.41
C LYS A 43 1.40 -5.12 -4.24
N VAL A 44 0.33 -4.35 -4.23
CA VAL A 44 -0.06 -3.64 -3.01
C VAL A 44 -0.82 -4.62 -2.13
N VAL A 45 -0.22 -5.01 -1.01
CA VAL A 45 -0.77 -6.01 -0.08
C VAL A 45 -1.51 -5.37 1.09
N GLY A 46 -1.30 -4.08 1.34
CA GLY A 46 -2.03 -3.35 2.36
C GLY A 46 -2.24 -1.89 2.01
N ILE A 47 -3.38 -1.33 2.40
CA ILE A 47 -3.67 0.09 2.35
C ILE A 47 -4.25 0.50 3.70
N SER A 48 -3.59 1.44 4.37
CA SER A 48 -4.07 2.06 5.61
C SER A 48 -4.34 3.54 5.39
N THR A 49 -5.43 4.05 5.97
CA THR A 49 -5.78 5.46 5.90
C THR A 49 -6.21 5.98 7.27
N ARG A 50 -6.13 7.31 7.46
CA ARG A 50 -6.59 7.93 8.70
C ARG A 50 -8.12 7.91 8.87
N ARG A 51 -8.89 7.96 7.77
CA ARG A 51 -10.36 8.19 7.79
C ARG A 51 -11.20 7.13 7.09
N HIS A 52 -10.65 6.42 6.11
CA HIS A 52 -11.37 5.45 5.27
C HIS A 52 -10.98 4.01 5.62
N GLY A 53 -10.60 3.76 6.87
CA GLY A 53 -10.19 2.44 7.36
C GLY A 53 -8.92 1.89 6.69
N SER A 54 -8.78 0.57 6.78
CA SER A 54 -7.66 -0.18 6.23
C SER A 54 -8.11 -1.53 5.65
N VAL A 55 -7.29 -2.07 4.77
CA VAL A 55 -7.42 -3.44 4.25
C VAL A 55 -6.03 -4.03 4.02
N TYR A 56 -5.85 -5.29 4.42
CA TYR A 56 -4.67 -6.11 4.12
C TYR A 56 -5.11 -7.40 3.43
N LEU A 57 -4.44 -7.73 2.33
CA LEU A 57 -4.69 -8.89 1.51
C LEU A 57 -3.37 -9.40 0.93
N GLU A 58 -2.87 -10.51 1.46
CA GLU A 58 -1.55 -11.07 1.13
C GLU A 58 -1.40 -11.37 -0.37
N GLN A 59 -2.47 -11.85 -1.02
CA GLN A 59 -2.49 -12.11 -2.46
C GLN A 59 -2.48 -10.83 -3.32
N GLY A 60 -2.63 -9.66 -2.70
CA GLY A 60 -2.66 -8.35 -3.36
C GLY A 60 -4.06 -7.78 -3.52
N ILE A 61 -4.15 -6.45 -3.40
CA ILE A 61 -5.39 -5.67 -3.50
C ILE A 61 -5.63 -5.28 -4.95
N ASN A 62 -6.86 -5.45 -5.43
CA ASN A 62 -7.29 -4.88 -6.69
C ASN A 62 -7.39 -3.36 -6.57
N LEU A 63 -6.38 -2.68 -7.10
CA LEU A 63 -6.21 -1.24 -6.97
C LEU A 63 -7.35 -0.42 -7.59
N ARG A 64 -7.92 -0.88 -8.71
CA ARG A 64 -9.07 -0.21 -9.34
C ARG A 64 -10.29 -0.24 -8.43
N LYS A 65 -10.52 -1.37 -7.76
CA LYS A 65 -11.62 -1.52 -6.79
C LYS A 65 -11.41 -0.66 -5.55
N ALA A 66 -10.20 -0.64 -4.99
CA ALA A 66 -9.86 0.21 -3.85
C ALA A 66 -10.04 1.71 -4.18
N LEU A 67 -9.60 2.16 -5.37
CA LEU A 67 -9.85 3.51 -5.87
C LEU A 67 -11.34 3.83 -5.96
N ASN A 68 -12.14 2.94 -6.54
CA ASN A 68 -13.58 3.16 -6.71
C ASN A 68 -14.30 3.29 -5.37
N ILE A 69 -13.96 2.45 -4.38
CA ILE A 69 -14.54 2.53 -3.02
C ILE A 69 -14.29 3.92 -2.42
N VAL A 70 -13.03 4.35 -2.35
CA VAL A 70 -12.68 5.62 -1.68
C VAL A 70 -13.17 6.84 -2.46
N ARG A 71 -13.17 6.79 -3.81
CA ARG A 71 -13.75 7.87 -4.64
C ARG A 71 -15.27 7.96 -4.51
N GLY A 72 -15.95 6.85 -4.22
CA GLY A 72 -17.37 6.82 -3.88
C GLY A 72 -17.70 7.37 -2.49
N GLY A 73 -16.68 7.79 -1.71
CA GLY A 73 -16.85 8.27 -0.34
C GLY A 73 -16.93 7.15 0.71
N ASP A 74 -16.72 5.90 0.30
CA ASP A 74 -16.83 4.74 1.17
C ASP A 74 -15.51 4.39 1.88
N SER A 75 -15.65 3.68 3.00
CA SER A 75 -14.51 3.09 3.73
C SER A 75 -13.93 1.88 2.97
N LEU A 76 -12.60 1.73 2.99
CA LEU A 76 -11.90 0.54 2.46
C LEU A 76 -12.33 -0.75 3.16
N GLU A 77 -12.95 -0.67 4.33
CA GLU A 77 -13.52 -1.83 5.02
C GLU A 77 -14.66 -2.50 4.23
N LYS A 78 -15.27 -1.78 3.26
CA LYS A 78 -16.21 -2.36 2.29
C LYS A 78 -15.54 -3.21 1.21
N TYR A 79 -14.20 -3.22 1.12
CA TYR A 79 -13.50 -4.17 0.25
C TYR A 79 -13.89 -5.59 0.68
N PRO A 80 -14.28 -6.51 -0.24
CA PRO A 80 -14.93 -7.75 0.16
C PRO A 80 -14.00 -8.67 0.94
N GLU A 81 -12.74 -8.76 0.52
CA GLU A 81 -11.75 -9.69 1.04
C GLU A 81 -10.76 -8.99 1.97
N GLY A 82 -9.96 -9.78 2.67
CA GLY A 82 -8.86 -9.29 3.49
C GLY A 82 -9.24 -8.88 4.90
N ILE A 83 -8.19 -8.62 5.67
CA ILE A 83 -8.27 -8.22 7.08
C ILE A 83 -8.41 -6.69 7.11
N LYS A 84 -9.32 -6.19 7.95
CA LYS A 84 -9.75 -4.79 7.99
C LYS A 84 -9.67 -4.26 9.42
N GLY A 85 -9.80 -2.96 9.60
CA GLY A 85 -9.84 -2.32 10.92
C GLY A 85 -8.49 -2.29 11.66
N LEU A 86 -7.40 -2.62 10.98
CA LEU A 86 -6.04 -2.53 11.52
C LEU A 86 -5.52 -1.11 11.43
N SER A 87 -4.82 -0.64 12.46
CA SER A 87 -4.07 0.61 12.40
C SER A 87 -2.82 0.47 11.50
N SER A 88 -2.29 1.61 11.04
CA SER A 88 -1.03 1.63 10.28
C SER A 88 0.11 0.97 11.04
N ILE A 89 0.18 1.15 12.36
CA ILE A 89 1.28 0.62 13.16
C ILE A 89 1.16 -0.90 13.35
N GLU A 90 -0.06 -1.44 13.46
CA GLU A 90 -0.30 -2.88 13.50
C GLU A 90 0.10 -3.53 12.18
N LEU A 91 -0.29 -2.94 11.05
CA LEU A 91 0.12 -3.38 9.72
C LEU A 91 1.65 -3.38 9.57
N ILE A 92 2.30 -2.28 9.95
CA ILE A 92 3.76 -2.15 9.86
C ILE A 92 4.48 -3.15 10.76
N ARG A 93 3.94 -3.49 11.93
CA ARG A 93 4.63 -4.38 12.89
C ARG A 93 4.39 -5.87 12.67
N ALA A 94 3.19 -6.26 12.22
CA ALA A 94 2.75 -7.65 12.27
C ALA A 94 2.50 -8.30 10.90
N TYR A 95 2.40 -7.53 9.83
CA TYR A 95 2.00 -8.05 8.51
C TYR A 95 3.12 -8.00 7.49
N ASP A 96 3.10 -8.91 6.53
CA ASP A 96 4.19 -9.04 5.57
C ASP A 96 4.08 -8.07 4.39
N PHE A 97 5.21 -7.42 4.10
CA PHE A 97 5.46 -6.56 2.95
C PHE A 97 6.99 -6.43 2.75
N ASP A 98 7.41 -5.87 1.63
CA ASP A 98 8.84 -5.65 1.32
C ASP A 98 9.18 -4.15 1.40
N ILE A 99 8.26 -3.29 0.96
CA ILE A 99 8.41 -1.83 0.95
C ILE A 99 7.20 -1.17 1.63
N LEU A 100 7.47 -0.28 2.60
CA LEU A 100 6.48 0.67 3.10
C LEU A 100 6.51 1.91 2.21
N VAL A 101 5.37 2.30 1.65
CA VAL A 101 5.24 3.60 0.99
C VAL A 101 4.44 4.51 1.92
N GLU A 102 5.17 5.40 2.60
CA GLU A 102 4.65 6.32 3.61
C GLU A 102 4.17 7.62 2.95
N LEU A 103 2.87 7.88 3.05
CA LEU A 103 2.18 8.99 2.40
C LEU A 103 1.21 9.68 3.36
N THR A 104 1.53 9.68 4.66
CA THR A 104 0.71 10.43 5.62
C THR A 104 1.03 11.93 5.57
N PRO A 105 0.07 12.80 5.92
CA PRO A 105 0.36 14.22 6.04
C PRO A 105 1.50 14.45 7.05
N THR A 106 2.57 15.12 6.62
CA THR A 106 3.72 15.42 7.46
C THR A 106 3.34 16.38 8.58
N ASN A 107 3.60 15.99 9.83
CA ASN A 107 3.62 16.94 10.93
C ASN A 107 5.01 17.60 11.01
N LEU A 108 5.12 18.87 10.65
CA LEU A 108 6.40 19.59 10.61
C LEU A 108 7.03 19.85 11.99
N MET A 109 6.24 19.74 13.08
CA MET A 109 6.74 19.94 14.44
C MET A 109 7.35 18.68 15.03
N THR A 110 6.71 17.53 14.82
CA THR A 110 7.08 16.26 15.47
C THR A 110 7.59 15.19 14.51
N GLY A 111 7.29 15.31 13.21
CA GLY A 111 7.49 14.26 12.22
C GLY A 111 6.46 13.13 12.30
N GLU A 112 5.55 13.13 13.29
CA GLU A 112 4.61 12.03 13.51
C GLU A 112 3.34 12.14 12.65
N PRO A 113 2.70 11.01 12.26
CA PRO A 113 3.08 9.64 12.60
C PRO A 113 4.14 9.02 11.66
N GLY A 114 4.52 9.72 10.58
CA GLY A 114 5.43 9.23 9.56
C GLY A 114 6.77 8.76 10.14
N LEU A 115 7.35 9.53 11.07
CA LEU A 115 8.60 9.15 11.75
C LEU A 115 8.49 7.78 12.43
N THR A 116 7.42 7.54 13.21
CA THR A 116 7.18 6.23 13.82
C THR A 116 6.99 5.14 12.76
N HIS A 117 6.20 5.39 11.71
CA HIS A 117 5.98 4.40 10.65
C HIS A 117 7.30 3.93 10.01
N ILE A 118 8.15 4.89 9.63
CA ILE A 118 9.44 4.63 8.98
C ILE A 118 10.36 3.84 9.91
N ARG A 119 10.47 4.26 11.18
CA ARG A 119 11.32 3.57 12.18
C ARG A 119 10.90 2.13 12.38
N GLU A 120 9.60 1.85 12.47
CA GLU A 120 9.11 0.49 12.69
C GLU A 120 9.26 -0.40 11.45
N ALA A 121 9.12 0.15 10.24
CA ALA A 121 9.40 -0.60 9.01
C ALA A 121 10.88 -0.98 8.91
N LEU A 122 11.79 -0.03 9.18
CA LEU A 122 13.24 -0.28 9.16
C LEU A 122 13.67 -1.29 10.23
N LYS A 123 13.06 -1.29 11.43
CA LYS A 123 13.30 -2.32 12.47
C LYS A 123 12.96 -3.73 12.01
N ARG A 124 12.07 -3.87 11.02
CA ARG A 124 11.71 -5.15 10.39
C ARG A 124 12.50 -5.44 9.12
N GLU A 125 13.54 -4.66 8.84
CA GLU A 125 14.38 -4.77 7.64
C GLU A 125 13.57 -4.58 6.34
N ARG A 126 12.52 -3.75 6.41
CA ARG A 126 11.71 -3.37 5.24
C ARG A 126 12.27 -2.09 4.64
N HIS A 127 12.14 -1.92 3.33
CA HIS A 127 12.44 -0.65 2.67
C HIS A 127 11.34 0.37 2.93
N VAL A 128 11.67 1.66 2.79
CA VAL A 128 10.76 2.81 2.92
C VAL A 128 11.03 3.79 1.78
#